data_AF-A0A7J3LLS2-F1
#
_entry.id   AF-A0A7J3LLS2-F1
#
_cell.length_a   1.000
_cell.length_b   1.000
_cell.length_c   1.000
_cell.angle_alpha   90.00
_cell.angle_beta   90.00
_cell.angle_gamma   90.00
#
_symmetry.space_group_name_H-M   'P 1'
#
loop_
_entity.id
_entity.type
_entity.pdbx_description
1 polymer ?
#
loop_
_entity_poly.entity_id
_entity_poly.type
_entity_poly.pdbx_seq_one_letter_code
_entity_poly.pdbx_strand_id
1 'polypeptide(L)'
;MMKRGQYSLEYLFTMGFVLMILLGFLAVYWNHQRTSNKEVDVIRIKSMGNEIMDNIKSLHSAGGYSVKAINFPNTDVVKAIYVKDNYSREIVINYTGGSASFYSDFKVAGLINKSKVPATVYIMKSNTGDVAICSEPTCKCRAENCCSLSPLYCGRGECRNGTSVCVQGTIRVCAGGEIRPVPEIAGNGLDDDCDGTTS
;
A
#
# COMPACT_ATOMS: atom_id res chain seq x y z
N MET A 1 -51.81 58.65 -6.82
CA MET A 1 -50.79 58.17 -5.85
C MET A 1 -50.45 56.72 -6.17
N MET A 2 -49.42 56.45 -6.96
CA MET A 2 -49.01 55.06 -7.27
C MET A 2 -47.52 54.89 -7.66
N LYS A 3 -46.70 55.94 -7.55
CA LYS A 3 -45.29 55.88 -7.99
C LYS A 3 -44.33 55.23 -6.99
N ARG A 4 -44.67 55.14 -5.70
CA ARG A 4 -43.74 54.60 -4.67
C ARG A 4 -43.61 53.07 -4.68
N GLY A 5 -44.65 52.35 -5.08
CA GLY A 5 -44.62 50.87 -5.11
C GLY A 5 -43.80 50.29 -6.27
N GLN A 6 -43.73 51.01 -7.39
CA GLN A 6 -43.03 50.56 -8.59
C GLN A 6 -41.50 50.53 -8.40
N TYR A 7 -40.94 51.53 -7.71
CA TYR A 7 -39.50 51.56 -7.42
C TYR A 7 -39.06 50.42 -6.50
N SER A 8 -39.87 50.06 -5.50
CA SER A 8 -39.52 48.96 -4.59
C SER A 8 -39.41 47.61 -5.31
N LEU A 9 -40.24 47.39 -6.33
CA LEU A 9 -40.24 46.17 -7.12
C LEU A 9 -38.98 46.07 -8.01
N GLU A 10 -38.61 47.17 -8.67
CA GLU A 10 -37.39 47.25 -9.49
C GLU A 10 -36.11 47.00 -8.68
N TYR A 11 -36.03 47.56 -7.45
CA TYR A 11 -34.91 47.29 -6.55
C TYR A 11 -34.85 45.81 -6.10
N LEU A 12 -36.00 45.17 -5.86
CA LEU A 12 -36.02 43.76 -5.48
C LEU A 12 -35.51 42.86 -6.61
N PHE A 13 -35.94 43.12 -7.85
CA PHE A 13 -35.49 42.35 -9.01
C PHE A 13 -34.02 42.57 -9.33
N THR A 14 -33.53 43.81 -9.26
CA THR A 14 -32.10 44.10 -9.49
C THR A 14 -31.21 43.46 -8.44
N MET A 15 -31.56 43.55 -7.16
CA MET A 15 -30.82 42.87 -6.08
C MET A 15 -30.88 41.34 -6.23
N GLY A 16 -32.03 40.79 -6.61
CA GLY A 16 -32.18 39.36 -6.88
C GLY A 16 -31.30 38.89 -8.04
N PHE A 17 -31.20 39.67 -9.12
CA PHE A 17 -30.34 39.37 -10.27
C PHE A 17 -28.86 39.44 -9.90
N VAL A 18 -28.45 40.46 -9.14
CA VAL A 18 -27.08 40.57 -8.62
C VAL A 18 -26.73 39.37 -7.73
N LEU A 19 -27.63 38.98 -6.83
CA LEU A 19 -27.42 37.82 -5.96
C LEU A 19 -27.30 36.52 -6.76
N MET A 20 -28.14 36.31 -7.77
CA MET A 20 -28.06 35.14 -8.67
C MET A 20 -26.72 35.05 -9.39
N ILE A 21 -26.21 36.18 -9.90
CA ILE A 21 -24.89 36.25 -10.53
C ILE A 21 -23.79 35.89 -9.52
N LEU A 22 -23.87 36.44 -8.30
CA LEU A 22 -22.88 36.24 -7.25
C LEU A 22 -22.83 34.77 -6.79
N LEU A 23 -23.99 34.13 -6.63
CA LEU A 23 -24.10 32.69 -6.34
C LEU A 23 -23.55 31.84 -7.50
N GLY A 24 -23.77 32.25 -8.75
CA GLY A 24 -23.19 31.60 -9.92
C GLY A 24 -21.66 31.62 -9.90
N PHE A 25 -21.06 32.77 -9.61
CA PHE A 25 -19.60 32.89 -9.46
C PHE A 25 -19.06 32.04 -8.31
N LEU A 26 -19.73 32.02 -7.16
CA LEU A 26 -19.34 31.18 -6.02
C LEU A 26 -19.38 29.69 -6.38
N ALA A 27 -20.39 29.24 -7.12
CA ALA A 27 -20.50 27.86 -7.57
C ALA A 27 -19.35 27.48 -8.53
N VAL A 28 -19.05 28.34 -9.52
CA VAL A 28 -17.92 28.13 -10.45
C VAL A 28 -16.59 28.11 -9.70
N TYR A 29 -16.37 29.07 -8.79
CA TYR A 29 -15.18 29.12 -7.96
C TYR A 29 -14.99 27.85 -7.13
N TRP A 30 -16.06 27.36 -6.50
CA TRP A 30 -16.01 26.15 -5.68
C TRP A 30 -15.68 24.89 -6.51
N ASN A 31 -16.27 24.78 -7.71
CA ASN A 31 -15.96 23.68 -8.62
C ASN A 31 -14.51 23.74 -9.14
N HIS A 32 -14.02 24.94 -9.43
CA HIS A 32 -12.63 25.16 -9.84
C HIS A 32 -11.66 24.77 -8.71
N GLN A 33 -11.89 25.25 -7.49
CA GLN A 33 -11.11 24.89 -6.30
C GLN A 33 -11.02 23.37 -6.09
N ARG A 34 -12.15 22.66 -6.21
CA ARG A 34 -12.18 21.20 -6.04
C ARG A 34 -11.35 20.47 -7.12
N THR A 35 -11.31 21.01 -8.34
CA THR A 35 -10.55 20.42 -9.45
C THR A 35 -9.05 20.65 -9.26
N SER A 36 -8.65 21.87 -8.89
CA SER A 36 -7.25 22.23 -8.67
C SER A 36 -6.61 21.39 -7.54
N ASN A 37 -7.35 21.11 -6.46
CA ASN A 37 -6.84 20.28 -5.36
C ASN A 37 -6.52 18.85 -5.80
N LYS A 38 -7.32 18.27 -6.71
CA LYS A 38 -7.04 16.91 -7.23
C LYS A 38 -5.77 16.87 -8.07
N GLU A 39 -5.49 17.91 -8.86
CA GLU A 39 -4.28 17.97 -9.67
C GLU A 39 -3.01 18.07 -8.81
N VAL A 40 -3.06 18.88 -7.74
CA VAL A 40 -1.95 19.01 -6.79
C VAL A 40 -1.63 17.67 -6.12
N ASP A 41 -2.66 16.90 -5.73
CA ASP A 41 -2.47 15.56 -5.17
C ASP A 41 -1.76 14.63 -6.16
N VAL A 42 -2.20 14.59 -7.42
CA VAL A 42 -1.58 13.77 -8.46
C VAL A 42 -0.11 14.14 -8.70
N ILE A 43 0.22 15.44 -8.71
CA ILE A 43 1.59 15.92 -8.87
C ILE A 43 2.46 15.46 -7.69
N ARG A 44 1.94 15.56 -6.45
CA ARG A 44 2.66 15.09 -5.26
C ARG A 44 2.92 13.60 -5.32
N ILE A 45 1.94 12.78 -5.73
CA ILE A 45 2.12 11.33 -5.89
C ILE A 45 3.19 11.02 -6.94
N LYS A 46 3.21 11.73 -8.06
CA LYS A 46 4.26 11.59 -9.09
C LYS A 46 5.64 11.92 -8.54
N SER A 47 5.75 13.01 -7.79
CA SER A 47 7.00 13.39 -7.13
C SER A 47 7.47 12.30 -6.16
N MET A 48 6.57 11.76 -5.34
CA MET A 48 6.89 10.67 -4.42
C MET A 48 7.40 9.42 -5.16
N GLY A 49 6.71 8.99 -6.20
CA GLY A 49 7.12 7.82 -6.99
C GLY A 49 8.47 8.02 -7.66
N ASN A 50 8.74 9.21 -8.20
CA ASN A 50 10.05 9.55 -8.78
C ASN A 50 11.16 9.51 -7.71
N GLU A 51 10.91 10.08 -6.53
CA GLU A 51 11.88 10.04 -5.43
C GLU A 51 12.17 8.61 -4.97
N ILE A 52 11.16 7.73 -4.92
CA ILE A 52 11.36 6.29 -4.68
C ILE A 52 12.30 5.72 -5.77
N MET A 53 12.03 5.99 -7.04
CA MET A 53 12.84 5.45 -8.15
C MET A 53 14.29 5.92 -8.09
N ASP A 54 14.53 7.20 -7.79
CA ASP A 54 15.87 7.78 -7.72
C ASP A 54 16.66 7.21 -6.54
N ASN A 55 16.00 6.98 -5.40
CA ASN A 55 16.62 6.31 -4.26
C ASN A 55 16.94 4.83 -4.57
N ILE A 56 16.07 4.12 -5.29
CA ILE A 56 16.36 2.74 -5.74
C ILE A 56 17.62 2.69 -6.62
N LYS A 57 17.77 3.64 -7.54
CA LYS A 57 18.91 3.72 -8.46
C LYS A 57 20.21 4.08 -7.74
N SER A 58 20.15 5.02 -6.81
CA SER A 58 21.32 5.49 -6.05
C SER A 58 21.77 4.55 -4.94
N LEU A 59 20.93 3.60 -4.51
CA LEU A 59 21.32 2.55 -3.58
C LEU A 59 22.37 1.64 -4.21
N HIS A 60 23.57 1.62 -3.64
CA HIS A 60 24.62 0.66 -3.94
C HIS A 60 24.82 -0.29 -2.74
N SER A 61 25.05 -1.57 -3.03
CA SER A 61 25.40 -2.59 -2.04
C SER A 61 26.87 -2.97 -2.20
N ALA A 62 27.67 -2.77 -1.15
CA ALA A 62 29.05 -3.22 -1.05
C ALA A 62 29.14 -4.39 -0.07
N GLY A 63 28.61 -5.56 -0.48
CA GLY A 63 28.73 -6.81 0.29
C GLY A 63 27.67 -7.06 1.37
N GLY A 64 26.69 -6.16 1.54
CA GLY A 64 25.58 -6.28 2.50
C GLY A 64 24.25 -5.74 1.95
N TYR A 65 23.25 -5.52 2.81
CA TYR A 65 22.06 -4.76 2.41
C TYR A 65 22.28 -3.27 2.64
N SER A 66 21.78 -2.44 1.74
CA SER A 66 21.77 -0.99 1.88
C SER A 66 20.35 -0.52 2.14
N VAL A 67 20.16 0.35 3.14
CA VAL A 67 18.83 0.84 3.56
C VAL A 67 18.79 2.35 3.45
N LYS A 68 17.76 2.88 2.80
CA LYS A 68 17.49 4.31 2.70
C LYS A 68 16.10 4.62 3.23
N ALA A 69 16.01 5.55 4.18
CA ALA A 69 14.74 6.12 4.61
C ALA A 69 14.35 7.28 3.69
N ILE A 70 13.10 7.30 3.28
CA ILE A 70 12.48 8.39 2.52
C ILE A 70 11.31 8.91 3.35
N ASN A 71 11.26 10.22 3.51
CA ASN A 71 10.22 10.88 4.27
C ASN A 71 9.27 11.60 3.32
N PHE A 72 8.03 11.16 3.31
CA PHE A 72 6.94 11.75 2.55
C PHE A 72 6.06 12.54 3.52
N PRO A 73 6.19 13.88 3.59
CA PRO A 73 5.25 14.67 4.35
C PRO A 73 3.85 14.56 3.73
N ASN A 74 2.82 14.49 4.58
CA ASN A 74 1.40 14.48 4.19
C ASN A 74 0.98 13.27 3.33
N THR A 75 1.13 12.06 3.87
CA THR A 75 0.67 10.80 3.26
C THR A 75 -0.84 10.55 3.39
N ASP A 76 -1.63 11.52 3.86
CA ASP A 76 -3.06 11.35 4.14
C ASP A 76 -3.89 10.97 2.90
N VAL A 77 -3.40 11.34 1.71
CA VAL A 77 -4.02 10.98 0.43
C VAL A 77 -3.60 9.59 -0.06
N VAL A 78 -2.51 9.02 0.46
CA VAL A 78 -1.94 7.73 0.03
C VAL A 78 -2.56 6.60 0.84
N LYS A 79 -3.24 5.70 0.14
CA LYS A 79 -3.92 4.54 0.74
C LYS A 79 -3.05 3.30 0.78
N ALA A 80 -2.25 3.06 -0.27
CA ALA A 80 -1.38 1.90 -0.30
C ALA A 80 -0.22 2.12 -1.27
N ILE A 81 0.91 1.49 -0.98
CA ILE A 81 2.03 1.35 -1.92
C ILE A 81 2.27 -0.16 -2.04
N TYR A 82 2.11 -0.70 -3.23
CA TYR A 82 2.27 -2.13 -3.46
C TYR A 82 2.91 -2.42 -4.81
N VAL A 83 3.46 -3.62 -4.94
CA VAL A 83 3.95 -4.16 -6.20
C VAL A 83 2.87 -5.09 -6.75
N LYS A 84 2.46 -4.90 -8.01
CA LYS A 84 1.30 -5.58 -8.61
C LYS A 84 1.44 -7.11 -8.63
N ASP A 85 2.66 -7.59 -8.87
CA ASP A 85 3.05 -8.99 -8.76
C ASP A 85 4.28 -9.08 -7.86
N ASN A 86 4.36 -10.07 -6.98
CA ASN A 86 5.53 -10.28 -6.14
C ASN A 86 6.78 -10.38 -7.03
N TYR A 87 7.77 -9.48 -6.81
CA TYR A 87 8.96 -9.32 -7.65
C TYR A 87 8.72 -8.74 -9.07
N SER A 88 7.74 -7.85 -9.22
CA SER A 88 7.56 -7.06 -10.43
C SER A 88 8.50 -5.84 -10.49
N ARG A 89 8.60 -5.25 -11.69
CA ARG A 89 9.22 -3.95 -11.93
C ARG A 89 8.24 -2.80 -11.74
N GLU A 90 6.95 -3.08 -11.59
CA GLU A 90 5.89 -2.08 -11.45
C GLU A 90 5.54 -1.84 -9.97
N ILE A 91 5.78 -0.62 -9.50
CA ILE A 91 5.33 -0.13 -8.19
C ILE A 91 4.08 0.71 -8.40
N VAL A 92 3.02 0.37 -7.68
CA VAL A 92 1.73 1.05 -7.75
C VAL A 92 1.49 1.82 -6.45
N ILE A 93 1.24 3.11 -6.57
CA ILE A 93 0.80 3.98 -5.47
C ILE A 93 -0.70 4.22 -5.64
N ASN A 94 -1.48 3.70 -4.70
CA ASN A 94 -2.91 3.91 -4.63
C ASN A 94 -3.24 5.09 -3.72
N TYR A 95 -4.04 6.03 -4.20
CA TYR A 95 -4.38 7.26 -3.49
C TYR A 95 -5.87 7.59 -3.61
N THR A 96 -6.33 8.56 -2.83
CA THR A 96 -7.71 9.04 -2.88
C THR A 96 -7.94 9.76 -4.22
N GLY A 97 -8.57 9.05 -5.17
CA GLY A 97 -8.89 9.59 -6.50
C GLY A 97 -8.23 8.86 -7.66
N GLY A 98 -7.37 7.86 -7.42
CA GLY A 98 -6.78 7.06 -8.48
C GLY A 98 -5.61 6.20 -8.04
N SER A 99 -4.85 5.72 -9.02
CA SER A 99 -3.59 5.02 -8.81
C SER A 99 -2.55 5.53 -9.81
N ALA A 100 -1.27 5.43 -9.43
CA ALA A 100 -0.14 5.78 -10.27
C ALA A 100 0.87 4.63 -10.27
N SER A 101 1.31 4.23 -11.46
CA SER A 101 2.30 3.17 -11.64
C SER A 101 3.67 3.75 -12.00
N PHE A 102 4.73 3.19 -11.42
CA PHE A 102 6.12 3.55 -11.65
C PHE A 102 6.92 2.29 -11.97
N TYR A 103 7.88 2.41 -12.89
CA TYR A 103 8.66 1.26 -13.36
C TYR A 103 10.11 1.39 -12.90
N SER A 104 10.59 0.37 -12.20
CA SER A 104 12.00 0.24 -11.79
C SER A 104 12.76 -0.68 -12.73
N ASP A 105 14.06 -0.42 -12.89
CA ASP A 105 14.97 -1.32 -13.61
C ASP A 105 15.24 -2.62 -12.82
N PHE A 106 14.98 -2.59 -11.50
CA PHE A 106 15.20 -3.70 -10.58
C PHE A 106 13.89 -4.41 -10.24
N LYS A 107 13.98 -5.68 -9.84
CA LYS A 107 12.82 -6.38 -9.27
C LYS A 107 12.57 -5.82 -7.87
N VAL A 108 11.33 -5.41 -7.63
CA VAL A 108 10.91 -4.81 -6.37
C VAL A 108 9.92 -5.74 -5.67
N ALA A 109 10.09 -5.91 -4.37
CA ALA A 109 9.15 -6.62 -3.51
C ALA A 109 8.67 -5.69 -2.39
N GLY A 110 7.45 -5.92 -1.90
CA GLY A 110 6.90 -5.16 -0.77
C GLY A 110 5.42 -4.85 -0.91
N LEU A 111 4.74 -4.87 0.22
CA LEU A 111 3.34 -4.50 0.36
C LEU A 111 3.21 -3.57 1.57
N ILE A 112 2.95 -2.29 1.35
CA ILE A 112 2.49 -1.36 2.39
C ILE A 112 0.98 -1.20 2.20
N ASN A 113 0.25 -2.20 2.71
CA ASN A 113 -1.21 -2.15 2.79
C ASN A 113 -1.59 -1.75 4.23
N LYS A 114 -1.72 -0.44 4.46
CA LYS A 114 -2.20 0.12 5.72
C LYS A 114 -3.26 1.17 5.39
N SER A 115 -4.29 1.31 6.22
CA SER A 115 -5.30 2.38 6.08
C SER A 115 -4.70 3.80 6.03
N LYS A 116 -3.44 3.94 6.47
CA LYS A 116 -2.60 5.13 6.31
C LYS A 116 -1.15 4.71 6.09
N VAL A 117 -0.55 5.14 4.98
CA VAL A 117 0.88 4.91 4.71
C VAL A 117 1.70 5.76 5.70
N PRO A 118 2.73 5.18 6.37
CA PRO A 118 3.58 5.94 7.28
C PRO A 118 4.29 7.07 6.52
N ALA A 119 4.56 8.18 7.21
CA ALA A 119 5.31 9.30 6.63
C ALA A 119 6.71 8.86 6.18
N THR A 120 7.35 7.94 6.91
CA THR A 120 8.63 7.37 6.53
C THR A 120 8.47 6.00 5.90
N VAL A 121 9.06 5.82 4.72
CA VAL A 121 9.16 4.55 3.99
C VAL A 121 10.64 4.20 3.84
N TYR A 122 10.97 2.92 3.93
CA TYR A 122 12.34 2.43 3.83
C TYR A 122 12.50 1.62 2.55
N ILE A 123 13.57 1.90 1.80
CA ILE A 123 13.98 1.13 0.63
C ILE A 123 15.23 0.36 1.00
N MET A 124 15.18 -0.95 0.83
CA MET A 124 16.31 -1.84 1.04
C MET A 124 16.77 -2.41 -0.30
N LYS A 125 18.08 -2.47 -0.54
CA LYS A 125 18.66 -3.13 -1.71
C LYS A 125 19.62 -4.23 -1.27
N SER A 126 19.40 -5.43 -1.81
CA SER A 126 20.26 -6.60 -1.62
C SER A 126 21.51 -6.54 -2.50
N ASN A 127 22.54 -7.29 -2.12
CA ASN A 127 23.72 -7.57 -2.95
C ASN A 127 23.39 -8.30 -4.26
N THR A 128 22.25 -8.99 -4.32
CA THR A 128 21.72 -9.63 -5.54
C THR A 128 21.03 -8.67 -6.51
N GLY A 129 20.88 -7.39 -6.12
CA GLY A 129 20.21 -6.36 -6.92
C GLY A 129 18.70 -6.25 -6.69
N ASP A 130 18.11 -7.15 -5.90
CA ASP A 130 16.70 -7.10 -5.53
C ASP A 130 16.42 -5.98 -4.52
N VAL A 131 15.27 -5.33 -4.65
CA VAL A 131 14.87 -4.16 -3.89
C VAL A 131 13.60 -4.46 -3.08
N ALA A 132 13.53 -4.00 -1.84
CA ALA A 132 12.36 -4.14 -0.98
C ALA A 132 11.87 -2.78 -0.46
N ILE A 133 10.55 -2.58 -0.41
CA ILE A 133 9.90 -1.38 0.17
C ILE A 133 9.21 -1.76 1.49
N CYS A 134 9.53 -1.05 2.57
CA CYS A 134 9.12 -1.40 3.94
C CYS A 134 8.65 -0.18 4.76
N SER A 135 7.82 -0.43 5.77
CA SER A 135 7.36 0.60 6.72
C SER A 135 8.27 0.80 7.93
N GLU A 136 9.29 -0.04 8.10
CA GLU A 136 10.20 -0.04 9.26
C GLU A 136 11.66 -0.16 8.78
N PRO A 137 12.63 0.36 9.56
CA PRO A 137 14.05 0.45 9.17
C PRO A 137 14.73 -0.91 9.02
N THR A 138 14.32 -1.86 9.86
CA THR A 138 14.54 -3.28 9.61
C THR A 138 13.26 -3.74 8.93
N CYS A 139 13.29 -4.14 7.66
CA CYS A 139 12.16 -4.84 7.04
C CYS A 139 11.83 -6.10 7.84
N LYS A 140 11.11 -5.98 8.96
CA LYS A 140 10.57 -7.08 9.74
C LYS A 140 9.32 -7.51 9.01
N CYS A 141 9.45 -8.47 8.10
CA CYS A 141 8.30 -9.29 7.77
C CYS A 141 7.88 -9.97 9.07
N ARG A 142 6.63 -9.78 9.51
CA ARG A 142 6.09 -10.43 10.70
C ARG A 142 6.12 -11.94 10.44
N ALA A 143 7.02 -12.66 11.10
CA ALA A 143 7.04 -14.11 11.11
C ALA A 143 5.82 -14.59 11.92
N GLU A 144 4.79 -15.05 11.23
CA GLU A 144 3.72 -15.82 11.84
C GLU A 144 3.75 -17.21 11.22
N ASN A 145 3.64 -18.23 12.09
CA ASN A 145 3.57 -19.66 11.79
C ASN A 145 3.07 -19.93 10.37
N CYS A 146 3.96 -20.39 9.51
CA CYS A 146 3.68 -20.57 8.10
C CYS A 146 3.19 -22.00 7.86
N CYS A 147 2.07 -22.14 7.16
CA CYS A 147 1.40 -23.40 6.85
C CYS A 147 1.21 -23.53 5.35
N SER A 148 1.93 -24.47 4.73
CA SER A 148 1.92 -24.64 3.27
C SER A 148 0.63 -25.29 2.76
N LEU A 149 -0.08 -26.05 3.61
CA LEU A 149 -1.15 -26.98 3.22
C LEU A 149 -2.54 -26.70 3.84
N SER A 150 -2.82 -25.45 4.20
CA SER A 150 -4.01 -24.92 4.91
C SER A 150 -3.85 -24.80 6.44
N PRO A 151 -4.51 -23.81 7.08
CA PRO A 151 -4.45 -23.58 8.53
C PRO A 151 -5.00 -24.72 9.39
N LEU A 152 -5.75 -25.66 8.79
CA LEU A 152 -6.46 -26.73 9.50
C LEU A 152 -5.51 -27.82 10.04
N TYR A 153 -4.39 -28.07 9.36
CA TYR A 153 -3.46 -29.18 9.65
C TYR A 153 -2.25 -28.75 10.51
N CYS A 154 -2.14 -27.46 10.83
CA CYS A 154 -0.97 -26.93 11.51
C CYS A 154 -1.06 -27.03 13.03
N GLY A 155 -0.07 -27.69 13.65
CA GLY A 155 -0.02 -27.90 15.09
C GLY A 155 -0.98 -28.98 15.60
N ARG A 156 -1.42 -29.88 14.72
CA ARG A 156 -2.18 -31.10 15.04
C ARG A 156 -1.31 -32.33 14.82
N GLY A 157 -1.47 -33.33 15.67
CA GLY A 157 -0.71 -34.57 15.57
C GLY A 157 0.80 -34.35 15.51
N GLU A 158 1.45 -35.07 14.60
CA GLU A 158 2.89 -34.95 14.33
C GLU A 158 3.24 -33.79 13.39
N CYS A 159 2.25 -33.09 12.82
CA CYS A 159 2.50 -31.93 11.98
C CYS A 159 3.02 -30.74 12.79
N ARG A 160 4.27 -30.37 12.50
CA ARG A 160 4.93 -29.18 13.05
C ARG A 160 4.85 -28.02 12.07
N ASN A 161 4.63 -26.82 12.61
CA ASN A 161 4.69 -25.60 11.82
C ASN A 161 6.10 -25.40 11.26
N GLY A 162 6.18 -24.99 10.00
CA GLY A 162 7.45 -24.56 9.41
C GLY A 162 7.88 -23.18 9.93
N THR A 163 9.17 -22.89 9.78
CA THR A 163 9.69 -21.53 10.01
C THR A 163 9.55 -20.70 8.73
N SER A 164 8.93 -19.52 8.79
CA SER A 164 8.90 -18.61 7.64
C SER A 164 10.30 -18.01 7.42
N VAL A 165 10.90 -18.20 6.24
CA VAL A 165 12.24 -17.64 5.96
C VAL A 165 12.12 -16.37 5.14
N CYS A 166 12.76 -15.31 5.64
CA CYS A 166 12.94 -14.05 4.92
C CYS A 166 14.17 -14.16 4.01
N VAL A 167 13.96 -14.19 2.70
CA VAL A 167 15.03 -14.09 1.71
C VAL A 167 14.70 -12.87 0.86
N GLN A 168 15.55 -11.84 0.91
CA GLN A 168 15.35 -10.58 0.17
C GLN A 168 14.10 -9.77 0.59
N GLY A 169 13.81 -9.69 1.91
CA GLY A 169 12.77 -8.79 2.42
C GLY A 169 11.33 -9.22 2.12
N THR A 170 11.10 -10.50 1.77
CA THR A 170 9.78 -11.12 1.65
C THR A 170 9.80 -12.51 2.31
N ILE A 171 8.69 -12.92 2.93
CA ILE A 171 8.46 -14.32 3.33
C ILE A 171 8.32 -15.13 2.04
N ARG A 172 9.31 -15.99 1.72
CA ARG A 172 9.26 -16.72 0.44
C ARG A 172 8.66 -18.11 0.56
N VAL A 173 8.86 -18.85 1.66
CA VAL A 173 8.33 -20.21 1.87
C VAL A 173 8.39 -20.52 3.36
N CYS A 174 7.53 -21.43 3.86
CA CYS A 174 7.80 -22.14 5.11
C CYS A 174 9.04 -23.02 4.85
N ALA A 175 10.21 -22.64 5.34
CA ALA A 175 11.45 -23.35 5.11
C ALA A 175 12.01 -23.86 6.44
N GLY A 176 12.21 -25.18 6.49
CA GLY A 176 12.74 -25.88 7.66
C GLY A 176 11.69 -26.12 8.76
N GLY A 177 11.61 -27.37 9.22
CA GLY A 177 10.82 -27.77 10.39
C GLY A 177 9.35 -28.10 10.14
N GLU A 178 8.83 -27.88 8.91
CA GLU A 178 7.47 -28.33 8.56
C GLU A 178 7.46 -29.86 8.42
N ILE A 179 6.67 -30.52 9.26
CA ILE A 179 6.33 -31.94 9.08
C ILE A 179 4.99 -31.96 8.35
N ARG A 180 4.97 -32.54 7.15
CA ARG A 180 3.78 -32.58 6.29
C ARG A 180 2.91 -33.79 6.66
N PRO A 181 1.58 -33.71 6.46
CA PRO A 181 0.71 -34.87 6.54
C PRO A 181 1.26 -36.02 5.69
N VAL A 182 1.41 -37.18 6.30
CA VAL A 182 1.68 -38.44 5.62
C VAL A 182 0.56 -39.42 5.97
N PRO A 183 0.24 -40.40 5.10
CA PRO A 183 -0.80 -41.37 5.43
C PRO A 183 -0.52 -42.07 6.76
N GLU A 184 -1.56 -42.23 7.57
CA GLU A 184 -1.54 -42.93 8.86
C GLU A 184 -0.73 -44.23 8.81
N ILE A 185 0.26 -44.36 9.70
CA ILE A 185 1.07 -45.56 9.81
C ILE A 185 0.41 -46.50 10.81
N ALA A 186 -0.31 -47.49 10.30
CA ALA A 186 -1.06 -48.45 11.12
C ALA A 186 -0.26 -49.01 12.30
N GLY A 187 -0.77 -48.80 13.52
CA GLY A 187 -0.22 -49.36 14.76
C GLY A 187 0.88 -48.55 15.43
N ASN A 188 1.17 -47.32 14.96
CA ASN A 188 2.06 -46.40 15.68
C ASN A 188 1.35 -45.54 16.74
N GLY A 189 0.01 -45.42 16.68
CA GLY A 189 -0.80 -44.63 17.61
C GLY A 189 -0.55 -43.12 17.54
N LEU A 190 -0.03 -42.62 16.42
CA LEU A 190 0.22 -41.20 16.16
C LEU A 190 -0.79 -40.67 15.13
N ASP A 191 -0.93 -39.36 15.04
CA ASP A 191 -1.75 -38.63 14.04
C ASP A 191 -0.76 -38.10 12.98
N ASP A 192 -0.45 -38.95 12.00
CA ASP A 192 0.55 -38.72 10.95
C ASP A 192 -0.02 -37.88 9.79
N ASP A 193 -1.33 -37.96 9.54
CA ASP A 193 -2.02 -37.19 8.51
C ASP A 193 -2.64 -35.87 9.01
N CYS A 194 -2.55 -35.65 10.32
CA CYS A 194 -2.86 -34.40 11.00
C CYS A 194 -4.34 -34.00 10.87
N ASP A 195 -5.21 -34.99 10.66
CA ASP A 195 -6.65 -34.81 10.58
C ASP A 195 -7.31 -34.76 11.98
N GLY A 196 -6.57 -35.12 13.03
CA GLY A 196 -7.02 -35.14 14.42
C GLY A 196 -7.49 -36.51 14.91
N THR A 197 -7.23 -37.57 14.16
CA THR A 197 -7.47 -38.97 14.53
C THR A 197 -6.15 -39.76 14.55
N THR A 198 -6.11 -40.89 15.27
CA THR A 198 -4.90 -41.74 15.39
C THR A 198 -5.24 -43.17 14.96
N SER A 199 -4.37 -43.83 14.19
CA SER A 199 -4.52 -45.23 13.74
C SER A 199 -3.70 -46.29 14.49
#